data_AF-R7FJZ8-F1
#
_entry.id   AF-R7FJZ8-F1
#
_cell.length_a   1.000
_cell.length_b   1.000
_cell.length_c   1.000
_cell.angle_alpha   90.00
_cell.angle_beta   90.00
_cell.angle_gamma   90.00
#
_symmetry.space_group_name_H-M   'P 1'
#
loop_
_entity.id
_entity.type
_entity.pdbx_description
1 polymer ?
#
loop_
_entity_poly.entity_id
_entity_poly.type
_entity_poly.pdbx_seq_one_letter_code
_entity_poly.pdbx_strand_id
1 'polypeptide(L)'
;MVLISIIIIAMFIVLIAWSWNSLGTLENKTKIICITVGAFVAYIFTLIIFKISKIGINYPNIENMKLVQNVFVMLFTAINGYITLPFIFKKIDQIENDEIEKEKVIKSIIILAIIIILVAIFEVIYLGNSQTRILDMMKEG
;
A
#
# COMPACT_ATOMS: atom_id res chain seq x y z
N MET A 1 8.09 15.35 -12.05
CA MET A 1 6.91 14.47 -12.25
C MET A 1 7.25 13.17 -12.97
N VAL A 2 7.82 13.20 -14.18
CA VAL A 2 8.16 11.98 -14.96
C VAL A 2 9.03 10.99 -14.16
N LEU A 3 10.12 11.46 -13.53
CA LEU A 3 11.00 10.60 -12.74
C LEU A 3 10.28 9.89 -11.58
N ILE A 4 9.43 10.62 -10.85
CA ILE A 4 8.66 10.06 -9.73
C ILE A 4 7.70 8.97 -10.22
N SER A 5 7.00 9.22 -11.34
CA SER A 5 6.11 8.22 -11.94
C SER A 5 6.87 6.96 -12.38
N ILE A 6 8.07 7.09 -12.94
CA ILE A 6 8.91 5.94 -13.31
C ILE A 6 9.29 5.11 -12.08
N ILE A 7 9.67 5.75 -10.98
CA ILE A 7 10.01 5.06 -9.73
C ILE A 7 8.80 4.31 -9.19
N ILE A 8 7.62 4.95 -9.15
CA ILE A 8 6.37 4.32 -8.71
C ILE A 8 6.04 3.10 -9.58
N ILE A 9 6.16 3.21 -10.90
CA ILE A 9 5.92 2.09 -11.82
C ILE A 9 6.89 0.93 -11.54
N ALA A 10 8.19 1.23 -11.36
CA ALA A 10 9.18 0.22 -11.00
C ALA A 10 8.84 -0.47 -9.67
N MET A 11 8.37 0.28 -8.67
CA MET A 11 7.90 -0.30 -7.42
C MET A 11 6.70 -1.23 -7.61
N PHE A 12 5.72 -0.87 -8.44
CA PHE A 12 4.60 -1.76 -8.71
C PHE A 12 5.01 -3.04 -9.46
N ILE A 13 5.96 -2.96 -10.39
CA ILE A 13 6.49 -4.14 -11.10
C ILE A 13 7.13 -5.11 -10.11
N VAL A 14 7.98 -4.60 -9.21
CA VAL A 14 8.64 -5.42 -8.19
C VAL A 14 7.62 -6.00 -7.20
N LEU A 15 6.61 -5.21 -6.79
CA LEU A 15 5.52 -5.70 -5.93
C LEU A 15 4.74 -6.83 -6.58
N ILE A 16 4.39 -6.70 -7.87
CA ILE A 16 3.67 -7.74 -8.63
C ILE A 16 4.54 -9.00 -8.73
N ALA A 17 5.82 -8.87 -9.07
CA ALA A 17 6.73 -10.00 -9.18
C ALA A 17 6.89 -10.76 -7.84
N TRP A 18 7.07 -10.02 -6.74
CA TRP A 18 7.19 -10.62 -5.41
C TRP A 18 5.87 -11.27 -4.95
N SER A 19 4.74 -10.60 -5.20
CA SER A 19 3.42 -11.14 -4.92
C SER A 19 3.15 -12.43 -5.70
N TRP A 20 3.51 -12.46 -6.97
CA TRP A 20 3.40 -13.64 -7.84
C TRP A 20 4.21 -14.81 -7.31
N ASN A 21 5.47 -14.56 -6.93
CA ASN A 21 6.35 -15.57 -6.37
C ASN A 21 5.84 -16.09 -5.01
N SER A 22 5.19 -15.23 -4.24
CA SER A 22 4.63 -15.60 -2.92
C SER A 22 3.38 -16.46 -3.01
N LEU A 23 2.67 -16.45 -4.15
CA LEU A 23 1.52 -17.33 -4.41
C LEU A 23 1.93 -18.72 -4.94
N GLY A 24 3.23 -19.03 -4.92
CA GLY A 24 3.77 -20.39 -5.10
C GLY A 24 3.16 -21.18 -6.25
N THR A 25 2.47 -22.28 -5.94
CA THR A 25 1.96 -23.25 -6.92
C THR A 25 0.51 -23.01 -7.33
N LEU A 26 -0.14 -21.95 -6.84
CA LEU A 26 -1.52 -21.63 -7.21
C LEU A 26 -1.70 -21.49 -8.73
N GLU A 27 -2.90 -21.83 -9.21
CA GLU A 27 -3.27 -21.65 -10.61
C GLU A 27 -3.10 -20.19 -11.05
N ASN A 28 -2.57 -19.97 -12.25
CA ASN A 28 -2.30 -18.64 -12.80
C ASN A 28 -3.53 -17.73 -12.77
N LYS A 29 -4.73 -18.26 -13.05
CA LYS A 29 -5.97 -17.49 -13.00
C LYS A 29 -6.26 -16.97 -11.59
N THR A 30 -6.13 -17.84 -10.60
CA THR A 30 -6.31 -17.49 -9.18
C THR A 30 -5.27 -16.47 -8.75
N LYS A 31 -4.01 -16.63 -9.18
CA LYS A 31 -2.94 -15.65 -8.88
C LYS A 31 -3.27 -14.25 -9.36
N ILE A 32 -3.71 -14.13 -10.62
CA ILE A 32 -4.09 -12.83 -11.20
C ILE A 32 -5.21 -12.19 -10.35
N ILE A 33 -6.25 -12.96 -10.00
CA ILE A 33 -7.36 -12.46 -9.18
C ILE A 33 -6.86 -12.00 -7.80
N CYS A 34 -6.05 -12.81 -7.12
CA CYS A 34 -5.50 -12.47 -5.80
C CYS A 34 -4.68 -11.17 -5.85
N ILE A 35 -3.78 -11.03 -6.83
CA ILE A 35 -2.93 -9.84 -6.96
C ILE A 35 -3.77 -8.61 -7.28
N THR A 36 -4.75 -8.70 -8.20
CA THR A 36 -5.61 -7.57 -8.56
C THR A 36 -6.46 -7.11 -7.37
N VAL A 37 -7.12 -8.05 -6.67
CA VAL A 37 -7.95 -7.73 -5.50
C VAL A 37 -7.08 -7.17 -4.36
N GLY A 38 -5.93 -7.80 -4.09
CA GLY A 38 -5.00 -7.35 -3.06
C GLY A 38 -4.46 -5.94 -3.32
N ALA A 39 -4.05 -5.65 -4.55
CA ALA A 39 -3.59 -4.31 -4.94
C ALA A 39 -4.70 -3.26 -4.80
N PHE A 40 -5.93 -3.61 -5.19
CA PHE A 40 -7.08 -2.71 -5.03
C PHE A 40 -7.39 -2.42 -3.55
N VAL A 41 -7.35 -3.43 -2.68
CA VAL A 41 -7.53 -3.24 -1.23
C VAL A 41 -6.43 -2.35 -0.65
N ALA A 42 -5.17 -2.56 -1.01
CA ALA A 42 -4.05 -1.72 -0.58
C ALA A 42 -4.21 -0.26 -1.03
N TYR A 43 -4.76 -0.04 -2.24
CA TYR A 43 -5.06 1.29 -2.75
C TYR A 43 -6.15 1.99 -1.94
N ILE A 44 -7.27 1.31 -1.68
CA ILE A 44 -8.36 1.86 -0.87
C ILE A 44 -7.89 2.17 0.56
N PHE A 45 -7.10 1.28 1.16
CA PHE A 45 -6.51 1.49 2.47
C PHE A 45 -5.63 2.74 2.51
N THR A 46 -4.73 2.89 1.54
CA THR A 46 -3.85 4.06 1.45
C THR A 46 -4.63 5.36 1.19
N LEU A 47 -5.70 5.30 0.39
CA LEU A 47 -6.61 6.44 0.19
C LEU A 47 -7.25 6.90 1.50
N ILE A 48 -7.64 5.97 2.38
CA ILE A 48 -8.21 6.30 3.69
C ILE A 48 -7.16 7.01 4.55
N ILE A 49 -5.94 6.47 4.61
CA ILE A 49 -4.83 7.09 5.35
C ILE A 49 -4.56 8.51 4.83
N PHE A 50 -4.51 8.70 3.51
CA PHE A 50 -4.32 10.03 2.92
C PHE A 50 -5.44 11.01 3.30
N LYS A 51 -6.70 10.56 3.27
CA LYS A 51 -7.84 11.41 3.64
C LYS A 51 -7.78 11.82 5.12
N ILE A 52 -7.37 10.92 6.01
CA ILE A 52 -7.19 11.23 7.43
C ILE A 52 -6.02 12.20 7.63
N SER A 53 -4.88 11.95 6.97
CA SER A 53 -3.69 12.81 7.10
C SER A 53 -3.89 14.21 6.56
N LYS A 54 -4.83 14.40 5.63
CA LYS A 54 -5.21 15.69 5.08
C LYS A 54 -6.07 16.54 6.04
N ILE A 55 -6.67 15.97 7.09
CA ILE A 55 -7.55 16.72 8.00
C ILE A 55 -6.80 17.94 8.55
N GLY A 56 -7.39 19.13 8.40
CA GLY A 56 -6.78 20.40 8.82
C GLY A 56 -5.83 21.05 7.80
N ILE A 57 -5.59 20.44 6.64
CA ILE A 57 -4.71 20.98 5.59
C ILE A 57 -5.54 21.66 4.49
N ASN A 58 -5.32 22.96 4.31
CA ASN A 58 -5.96 23.77 3.28
C ASN A 58 -5.08 23.90 2.05
N TYR A 59 -5.52 23.27 0.95
CA TYR A 59 -4.88 23.36 -0.35
C TYR A 59 -5.32 24.64 -1.09
N PRO A 60 -4.41 25.38 -1.75
CA PRO A 60 -4.75 26.59 -2.50
C PRO A 60 -5.77 26.35 -3.63
N ASN A 61 -5.70 25.18 -4.28
CA ASN A 61 -6.65 24.77 -5.29
C ASN A 61 -6.80 23.24 -5.31
N ILE A 62 -7.82 22.75 -6.01
CA ILE A 62 -8.14 21.32 -6.07
C ILE A 62 -7.13 20.51 -6.91
N GLU A 63 -6.45 21.16 -7.85
CA GLU A 63 -5.49 20.52 -8.75
C GLU A 63 -4.21 20.13 -8.01
N ASN A 64 -3.68 21.03 -7.17
CA ASN A 64 -2.54 20.79 -6.30
C ASN A 64 -2.84 19.66 -5.31
N MET A 65 -4.06 19.64 -4.75
CA MET A 65 -4.50 18.54 -3.89
C MET A 65 -4.50 17.21 -4.64
N LYS A 66 -5.08 17.15 -5.84
CA LYS A 66 -5.13 15.93 -6.65
C LYS A 66 -3.74 15.45 -7.04
N LEU A 67 -2.82 16.35 -7.36
CA LEU A 67 -1.43 16.01 -7.68
C LEU A 67 -0.75 15.35 -6.48
N VAL A 68 -0.80 15.98 -5.31
CA VAL A 68 -0.20 15.44 -4.08
C VAL A 68 -0.85 14.12 -3.69
N GLN A 69 -2.19 14.04 -3.76
CA GLN A 69 -2.93 12.81 -3.51
C GLN A 69 -2.47 11.69 -4.44
N ASN A 70 -2.42 11.92 -5.75
CA ASN A 70 -2.05 10.88 -6.71
C ASN A 70 -0.64 10.34 -6.45
N VAL A 71 0.32 11.23 -6.18
CA VAL A 71 1.71 10.82 -5.88
C VAL A 71 1.77 10.02 -4.58
N PHE A 72 1.22 10.55 -3.49
CA PHE A 72 1.29 9.90 -2.18
C PHE A 72 0.50 8.60 -2.15
N VAL A 73 -0.73 8.59 -2.66
CA VAL A 73 -1.54 7.38 -2.66
C VAL A 73 -0.88 6.29 -3.48
N MET A 74 -0.35 6.58 -4.68
CA MET A 74 0.31 5.55 -5.50
C MET A 74 1.59 5.03 -4.85
N LEU A 75 2.43 5.92 -4.33
CA LEU A 75 3.68 5.55 -3.67
C LEU A 75 3.42 4.67 -2.45
N PHE A 76 2.53 5.11 -1.57
CA PHE A 76 2.22 4.39 -0.34
C PHE A 76 1.37 3.15 -0.57
N THR A 77 0.60 3.07 -1.67
CA THR A 77 -0.05 1.81 -2.07
C THR A 77 0.99 0.74 -2.37
N ALA A 78 2.07 1.09 -3.06
CA ALA A 78 3.16 0.14 -3.31
C ALA A 78 3.85 -0.26 -2.00
N ILE A 79 4.14 0.70 -1.11
CA ILE A 79 4.79 0.45 0.20
C ILE A 79 3.90 -0.45 1.08
N ASN A 80 2.63 -0.10 1.27
CA ASN A 80 1.68 -0.90 2.02
C ASN A 80 1.47 -2.27 1.38
N GLY A 81 1.48 -2.34 0.04
CA GLY A 81 1.47 -3.58 -0.70
C GLY A 81 2.65 -4.49 -0.37
N TYR A 82 3.88 -3.95 -0.29
CA TYR A 82 5.07 -4.73 0.06
C TYR A 82 5.02 -5.32 1.46
N ILE A 83 4.48 -4.56 2.42
CA ILE A 83 4.36 -5.02 3.81
C ILE A 83 3.33 -6.15 3.92
N THR A 84 2.27 -6.10 3.12
CA THR A 84 1.07 -6.94 3.33
C THR A 84 0.92 -8.08 2.34
N LEU A 85 1.00 -7.82 1.03
CA LEU A 85 0.60 -8.77 0.00
C LEU A 85 1.49 -10.01 -0.06
N PRO A 86 2.84 -9.91 -0.17
CA PRO A 86 3.70 -11.09 -0.21
C PRO A 86 3.50 -11.99 1.01
N PHE A 87 3.33 -11.41 2.20
CA PHE A 87 3.10 -12.17 3.42
C PHE A 87 1.76 -12.92 3.39
N ILE A 88 0.67 -12.23 3.09
CA ILE A 88 -0.68 -12.84 3.04
C ILE A 88 -0.71 -13.92 1.96
N PHE A 89 -0.15 -13.64 0.80
CA PHE A 89 -0.12 -14.57 -0.33
C PHE A 89 0.68 -15.82 -0.05
N LYS A 90 1.82 -15.69 0.63
CA LYS A 90 2.56 -16.86 1.13
C LYS A 90 1.73 -17.70 2.09
N LYS A 91 0.89 -17.08 2.93
CA LYS A 91 -0.03 -17.84 3.81
C LYS A 91 -1.15 -18.53 3.05
N ILE A 92 -1.66 -17.94 1.97
CA ILE A 92 -2.65 -18.58 1.10
C ILE A 92 -2.04 -19.83 0.45
N ASP A 93 -0.84 -19.72 -0.12
CA ASP A 93 -0.11 -20.85 -0.73
C ASP A 93 0.16 -21.97 0.29
N GLN A 94 0.60 -21.63 1.50
CA GLN A 94 0.82 -22.62 2.57
C GLN A 94 -0.47 -23.32 3.03
N ILE A 95 -1.63 -22.64 2.99
CA ILE A 95 -2.92 -23.26 3.32
C ILE A 95 -3.34 -24.23 2.21
N GLU A 96 -3.23 -23.81 0.95
CA GLU A 96 -3.65 -24.61 -0.21
C GLU A 96 -2.84 -25.92 -0.31
N ASN A 97 -1.57 -25.87 0.08
CA ASN A 97 -0.67 -27.03 0.08
C ASN A 97 -0.65 -27.83 1.41
N ASP A 98 -1.58 -27.55 2.34
CA ASP A 98 -1.65 -28.17 3.67
C ASP A 98 -0.34 -28.11 4.49
N GLU A 99 0.52 -27.12 4.22
CA GLU A 99 1.84 -26.96 4.86
C GLU A 99 1.74 -26.38 6.28
N ILE A 100 0.61 -25.77 6.64
CA ILE A 100 0.43 -25.08 7.91
C ILE A 100 -0.98 -25.24 8.48
N GLU A 101 -1.06 -25.45 9.79
CA GLU A 101 -2.34 -25.45 10.52
C GLU A 101 -3.02 -24.08 10.43
N LYS A 102 -4.33 -24.09 10.19
CA LYS A 102 -5.16 -22.88 10.10
C LYS A 102 -5.03 -21.97 11.33
N GLU A 103 -4.90 -22.52 12.53
CA GLU A 103 -4.75 -21.73 13.76
C GLU A 103 -3.45 -20.91 13.77
N LYS A 104 -2.34 -21.47 13.29
CA LYS A 104 -1.05 -20.78 13.16
C LYS A 104 -1.14 -19.65 12.14
N VAL A 105 -1.90 -19.84 11.06
CA VAL A 105 -2.16 -18.77 10.10
C VAL A 105 -2.95 -17.63 10.72
N ILE A 106 -4.05 -17.93 11.43
CA ILE A 106 -4.88 -16.92 12.09
C ILE A 106 -4.03 -16.05 13.03
N LYS A 107 -3.19 -16.68 13.87
CA LYS A 107 -2.26 -15.94 14.77
C LYS A 107 -1.33 -15.02 13.97
N SER A 108 -0.78 -15.49 12.85
CA SER A 108 0.12 -14.69 12.01
C SER A 108 -0.58 -13.50 11.34
N ILE A 109 -1.84 -13.65 10.95
CA ILE A 109 -2.67 -12.57 10.38
C ILE A 109 -3.04 -11.53 11.44
N ILE A 110 -3.33 -11.96 12.68
CA ILE A 110 -3.57 -11.02 13.80
C ILE A 110 -2.34 -10.16 14.07
N ILE A 111 -1.15 -10.76 14.08
CA ILE A 111 0.11 -10.02 14.26
C ILE A 111 0.31 -9.02 13.12
N LEU A 112 0.08 -9.43 11.87
CA LEU A 112 0.15 -8.53 10.72
C LEU A 112 -0.83 -7.35 10.85
N ALA A 113 -2.06 -7.60 11.29
CA ALA A 113 -3.06 -6.56 11.47
C ALA A 113 -2.62 -5.50 12.50
N ILE A 114 -2.00 -5.92 13.60
CA ILE A 114 -1.42 -5.01 14.60
C ILE A 114 -0.32 -4.16 13.98
N ILE A 115 0.59 -4.77 13.19
CA ILE A 115 1.67 -4.05 12.50
C ILE A 115 1.10 -3.02 11.52
N ILE A 116 0.09 -3.39 10.74
CA ILE A 116 -0.57 -2.49 9.77
C ILE A 116 -1.17 -1.28 10.49
N ILE A 117 -1.82 -1.47 11.65
CA ILE A 117 -2.40 -0.36 12.43
C ILE A 117 -1.30 0.59 12.91
N LEU A 118 -0.20 0.06 13.45
CA LEU A 118 0.92 0.88 13.90
C LEU A 118 1.53 1.68 12.74
N VAL A 119 1.78 1.01 11.61
CA VAL A 119 2.30 1.67 10.40
C VAL A 119 1.33 2.75 9.91
N ALA A 120 0.02 2.49 9.89
CA ALA A 120 -0.98 3.46 9.47
C ALA A 120 -0.97 4.74 10.32
N ILE A 121 -0.81 4.61 11.65
CA ILE A 121 -0.68 5.77 12.55
C ILE A 121 0.54 6.61 12.16
N PHE A 122 1.69 5.97 11.95
CA PHE A 122 2.90 6.66 11.51
C PHE A 122 2.72 7.30 10.13
N GLU A 123 2.08 6.61 9.19
CA GLU A 123 1.81 7.13 7.85
C GLU A 123 0.89 8.36 7.88
N VAL A 124 -0.16 8.37 8.72
CA VAL A 124 -1.03 9.54 8.89
C VAL A 124 -0.21 10.76 9.30
N ILE A 125 0.64 10.61 10.31
CA ILE A 125 1.50 11.70 10.81
C ILE A 125 2.50 12.15 9.74
N TYR A 126 3.19 11.19 9.11
CA TYR A 126 4.20 11.48 8.09
C TYR A 126 3.61 12.19 6.87
N LEU A 127 2.48 11.70 6.36
CA LEU A 127 1.80 12.30 5.22
C LEU A 127 1.27 13.68 5.56
N GLY A 128 0.71 13.89 6.76
CA GLY A 128 0.25 15.20 7.20
C GLY A 128 1.39 16.23 7.16
N ASN A 129 2.52 15.89 7.78
CA ASN A 129 3.71 16.75 7.79
C ASN A 129 4.27 17.00 6.38
N SER A 130 4.30 15.97 5.54
CA SER A 130 4.84 16.08 4.17
C SER A 130 3.94 16.95 3.28
N GLN A 131 2.62 16.83 3.40
CA GLN A 131 1.66 17.69 2.70
C GLN A 131 1.87 19.16 3.05
N THR A 132 1.97 19.49 4.35
CA THR A 132 2.19 20.86 4.82
C THR A 132 3.49 21.44 4.27
N ARG A 133 4.60 20.68 4.34
CA ARG A 133 5.90 21.13 3.82
C ARG A 133 5.87 21.40 2.31
N ILE A 134 5.20 20.54 1.54
CA ILE A 134 5.04 20.73 0.10
C ILE A 134 4.26 22.03 -0.17
N LEU A 135 3.19 22.27 0.59
CA LEU A 135 2.40 23.49 0.45
C LEU A 135 3.17 24.76 0.80
N ASP A 136 4.04 24.71 1.79
CA ASP A 136 4.85 25.88 2.16
C ASP A 136 5.89 26.18 1.08
N MET A 137 6.55 25.14 0.52
CA MET A 137 7.45 25.32 -0.64
C MET A 137 6.74 25.91 -1.87
N MET A 138 5.45 25.61 -2.06
CA MET A 138 4.64 26.18 -3.15
C MET A 138 4.26 27.65 -2.92
N LYS A 139 4.33 28.16 -1.69
CA LYS A 139 4.04 29.58 -1.38
C LYS A 139 5.29 30.46 -1.48
N GLU A 140 6.47 29.88 -1.30
CA GLU A 140 7.76 30.59 -1.28
C GLU A 140 8.39 30.74 -2.68
N GLY A 141 7.91 29.99 -3.68
CA GLY A 141 8.35 30.07 -5.08
C GLY A 141 7.35 30.77 -5.96
#